data_AF-A0A6L8EVJ0-F1
#
_entry.id   AF-A0A6L8EVJ0-F1
#
_cell.length_a   1.000
_cell.length_b   1.000
_cell.length_c   1.000
_cell.angle_alpha   90.00
_cell.angle_beta   90.00
_cell.angle_gamma   90.00
#
_symmetry.space_group_name_H-M   'P 1'
#
loop_
_entity.id
_entity.type
_entity.pdbx_description
1 polymer ?
#
loop_
_entity_poly.entity_id
_entity_poly.type
_entity_poly.pdbx_seq_one_letter_code
_entity_poly.pdbx_strand_id
1 'polypeptide(L)'
;MKRQRRMAIDPTTGQKYTIELPDSEMVKQEILKLDYPSNGITIKEATEKLAEKFGLSDEQKAAKTKRGERYLGFFHYEVVGTEFEKLLKEGELQQPGGRGKPYVLSREIPPPPPPDGDIEEIYQQIREKVAEDLLQQIKANSPAFFENLVIDLLVEMGYGGSREDAEAVGRSGDGGIDGIINQDRLGLDVVYVQAKRWKNNVGAPEIASFAGALAGQSANKGIFITTSDFTKAAKDYDAAGFKIILIDGKRLAQLMIDHNVGVSTVKTYEVKRVDSDYFIEDVG
;
A
#
# COMPACT_ATOMS: atom_id res chain seq x y z
N MET A 1 -5.21 37.28 3.42
CA MET A 1 -6.07 36.09 3.70
C MET A 1 -7.48 36.58 3.92
N LYS A 2 -8.48 36.08 3.19
CA LYS A 2 -9.88 36.46 3.43
C LYS A 2 -10.45 35.52 4.50
N ARG A 3 -11.09 36.09 5.53
CA ARG A 3 -11.81 35.34 6.56
C ARG A 3 -13.30 35.57 6.34
N GLN A 4 -14.11 34.53 6.56
CA GLN A 4 -15.56 34.64 6.51
C GLN A 4 -16.13 34.67 7.92
N ARG A 5 -17.11 35.56 8.11
CA ARG A 5 -17.91 35.61 9.33
C ARG A 5 -19.01 34.56 9.25
N ARG A 6 -19.05 33.69 10.25
CA ARG A 6 -20.04 32.61 10.37
C ARG A 6 -20.71 32.68 11.73
N MET A 7 -21.98 32.30 11.78
CA MET A 7 -22.77 32.35 13.01
C MET A 7 -22.67 31.01 13.74
N ALA A 8 -22.26 31.03 15.00
CA ALA A 8 -22.20 29.89 15.91
C ALA A 8 -23.21 30.04 17.05
N ILE A 9 -23.46 28.94 17.77
CA ILE A 9 -24.39 28.89 18.90
C ILE A 9 -23.64 28.38 20.12
N ASP A 10 -23.76 29.11 21.24
CA ASP A 10 -23.27 28.65 22.52
C ASP A 10 -24.15 27.48 23.01
N PRO A 11 -23.57 26.31 23.29
CA PRO A 11 -24.36 25.12 23.65
C PRO A 11 -24.99 25.20 25.05
N THR A 12 -24.48 26.07 25.93
CA THR A 12 -24.94 26.26 27.31
C THR A 12 -26.00 27.34 27.41
N THR A 13 -25.78 28.47 26.72
CA THR A 13 -26.66 29.65 26.81
C THR A 13 -27.65 29.76 25.64
N GLY A 14 -27.41 29.04 24.53
CA GLY A 14 -28.18 29.16 23.30
C GLY A 14 -27.95 30.47 22.54
N GLN A 15 -27.05 31.33 23.02
CA GLN A 15 -26.76 32.62 22.42
C GLN A 15 -26.04 32.46 21.07
N LYS A 16 -26.47 33.21 20.07
CA LYS A 16 -25.80 33.27 18.76
C LYS A 16 -24.65 34.28 18.81
N TYR A 17 -23.50 33.90 18.26
CA TYR A 17 -22.35 34.78 18.14
C TYR A 17 -21.66 34.59 16.78
N THR A 18 -20.86 35.57 16.38
CA THR A 18 -20.12 35.51 15.11
C THR A 18 -18.69 35.07 15.36
N ILE A 19 -18.23 34.09 14.59
CA ILE A 19 -16.84 33.68 14.55
C ILE A 19 -16.25 33.97 13.18
N GLU A 20 -14.98 34.35 13.15
CA GLU A 20 -14.22 34.49 11.91
C GLU A 20 -13.48 33.19 11.63
N LEU A 21 -13.73 32.61 10.47
CA LEU A 21 -13.10 31.36 10.04
C LEU A 21 -12.43 31.53 8.67
N PRO A 22 -11.48 30.65 8.35
CA PRO A 22 -10.97 30.47 6.98
C PRO A 22 -12.10 30.45 5.94
N ASP A 23 -11.87 31.07 4.78
CA ASP A 23 -12.79 30.89 3.65
C ASP A 23 -12.73 29.46 3.09
N SER A 24 -13.82 29.06 2.43
CA SER A 24 -14.04 27.70 1.90
C SER A 24 -12.97 27.26 0.89
N GLU A 25 -12.53 28.16 0.01
CA GLU A 25 -11.52 27.84 -1.01
C GLU A 25 -10.14 27.63 -0.36
N MET A 26 -9.78 28.45 0.62
CA MET A 26 -8.54 28.28 1.37
C MET A 26 -8.53 26.95 2.11
N VAL A 27 -9.64 26.56 2.75
CA VAL A 27 -9.74 25.26 3.43
C VAL A 27 -9.60 24.12 2.43
N LYS A 28 -10.26 24.19 1.28
CA LYS A 28 -10.14 23.21 0.19
C LYS A 28 -8.69 23.01 -0.24
N GLN A 29 -7.98 24.12 -0.55
CA GLN A 29 -6.58 24.07 -0.96
C GLN A 29 -5.67 23.47 0.11
N GLU A 30 -5.94 23.76 1.39
CA GLU A 30 -5.15 23.21 2.48
C GLU A 30 -5.46 21.74 2.78
N ILE A 31 -6.70 21.29 2.56
CA ILE A 31 -7.06 19.85 2.60
C ILE A 31 -6.24 19.08 1.57
N LEU A 32 -6.12 19.59 0.33
CA LEU A 32 -5.38 18.94 -0.76
C LEU A 32 -3.85 18.91 -0.55
N LYS A 33 -3.33 19.70 0.39
CA LYS A 33 -1.91 19.76 0.77
C LYS A 33 -1.59 18.99 2.05
N LEU A 34 -2.59 18.39 2.70
CA LEU A 34 -2.33 17.53 3.84
C LEU A 34 -1.49 16.33 3.41
N ASP A 35 -0.76 15.77 4.36
CA ASP A 35 -0.11 14.48 4.21
C ASP A 35 -1.16 13.36 4.32
N TYR A 36 -1.28 12.55 3.27
CA TYR A 36 -2.21 11.42 3.16
C TYR A 36 -1.42 10.11 3.24
N PRO A 37 -1.39 9.44 4.40
CA PRO A 37 -0.79 8.12 4.50
C PRO A 37 -1.62 7.09 3.69
N SER A 38 -1.04 5.91 3.43
CA SER A 38 -1.68 4.84 2.65
C SER A 38 -3.02 4.36 3.21
N ASN A 39 -3.24 4.50 4.52
CA ASN A 39 -4.51 4.19 5.18
C ASN A 39 -5.52 5.37 5.16
N GLY A 40 -5.16 6.49 4.53
CA GLY A 40 -5.96 7.71 4.42
C GLY A 40 -6.03 8.55 5.69
N ILE A 41 -6.78 9.64 5.62
CA ILE A 41 -7.01 10.57 6.73
C ILE A 41 -8.51 10.70 7.05
N THR A 42 -8.86 10.73 8.33
CA THR A 42 -10.22 11.02 8.78
C THR A 42 -10.47 12.53 8.79
N ILE A 43 -11.74 12.95 8.70
CA ILE A 43 -12.13 14.36 8.84
C ILE A 43 -11.63 14.92 10.19
N LYS A 44 -11.60 14.08 11.25
CA LYS A 44 -11.15 14.49 12.58
C LYS A 44 -9.67 14.86 12.58
N GLU A 45 -8.81 13.99 12.06
CA GLU A 45 -7.37 14.25 11.95
C GLU A 45 -7.07 15.46 11.05
N ALA A 46 -7.78 15.57 9.91
CA ALA A 46 -7.67 16.73 9.04
C ALA A 46 -8.08 18.02 9.76
N THR A 47 -9.14 17.96 10.58
CA THR A 47 -9.59 19.11 11.37
C THR A 47 -8.53 19.56 12.37
N GLU A 48 -7.89 18.62 13.08
CA GLU A 48 -6.85 18.93 14.06
C GLU A 48 -5.65 19.62 13.38
N LYS A 49 -5.15 19.03 12.28
CA LYS A 49 -4.04 19.60 11.49
C LYS A 49 -4.37 21.00 10.95
N LEU A 50 -5.58 21.19 10.42
CA LEU A 50 -5.99 22.48 9.85
C LEU A 50 -6.26 23.52 10.93
N ALA A 51 -6.80 23.13 12.09
CA ALA A 51 -7.07 24.06 13.19
C ALA A 51 -5.77 24.67 13.75
N GLU A 52 -4.72 23.86 13.84
CA GLU A 52 -3.37 24.33 14.18
C GLU A 52 -2.82 25.24 13.09
N LYS A 53 -2.88 24.82 11.82
CA LYS A 53 -2.39 25.58 10.66
C LYS A 53 -3.04 26.96 10.52
N PHE A 54 -4.34 27.07 10.81
CA PHE A 54 -5.07 28.34 10.74
C PHE A 54 -5.00 29.16 12.03
N GLY A 55 -4.33 28.65 13.08
CA GLY A 55 -4.17 29.35 14.36
C GLY A 55 -5.50 29.64 15.05
N LEU A 56 -6.43 28.67 15.06
CA LEU A 56 -7.74 28.86 15.71
C LEU A 56 -7.59 28.95 17.23
N SER A 57 -8.31 29.89 17.84
CA SER A 57 -8.44 30.00 19.29
C SER A 57 -9.26 28.86 19.89
N ASP A 58 -9.17 28.65 21.21
CA ASP A 58 -9.96 27.63 21.91
C ASP A 58 -11.47 27.87 21.77
N GLU A 59 -11.90 29.13 21.77
CA GLU A 59 -13.29 29.51 21.50
C GLU A 59 -13.74 29.12 20.08
N GLN A 60 -12.88 29.31 19.07
CA GLN A 60 -13.18 28.95 17.69
C GLN A 60 -13.18 27.42 17.49
N LYS A 61 -12.31 26.69 18.18
CA LYS A 61 -12.28 25.21 18.16
C LYS A 61 -13.49 24.62 18.91
N ALA A 62 -13.91 25.26 19.99
CA ALA A 62 -15.07 24.84 20.79
C ALA A 62 -16.41 25.22 20.17
N ALA A 63 -16.43 26.18 19.23
CA ALA A 63 -17.64 26.69 18.60
C ALA A 63 -18.52 25.56 18.05
N LYS A 64 -19.83 25.66 18.28
CA LYS A 64 -20.81 24.66 17.88
C LYS A 64 -21.85 25.21 16.90
N THR A 65 -22.37 24.32 16.08
CA THR A 65 -23.59 24.50 15.29
C THR A 65 -24.66 23.53 15.77
N LYS A 66 -25.94 23.84 15.54
CA LYS A 66 -27.06 22.99 15.92
C LYS A 66 -27.64 22.30 14.68
N ARG A 67 -27.67 20.97 14.68
CA ARG A 67 -28.32 20.17 13.64
C ARG A 67 -29.29 19.19 14.29
N GLY A 68 -30.59 19.42 14.10
CA GLY A 68 -31.63 18.72 14.87
C GLY A 68 -31.48 19.01 16.37
N GLU A 69 -31.39 17.96 17.19
CA GLU A 69 -31.22 18.04 18.64
C GLU A 69 -29.76 17.95 19.10
N ARG A 70 -28.78 17.90 18.18
CA ARG A 70 -27.36 17.74 18.52
C ARG A 70 -26.55 19.01 18.23
N TYR A 71 -25.56 19.27 19.08
CA TYR A 71 -24.53 20.29 18.87
C TYR A 71 -23.27 19.65 18.29
N LEU A 72 -22.85 20.11 17.11
CA LEU A 72 -21.67 19.59 16.39
C LEU A 72 -20.57 20.64 16.35
N GLY A 73 -19.31 20.20 16.33
CA GLY A 73 -18.15 21.09 16.20
C GLY A 73 -18.22 21.87 14.90
N PHE A 74 -18.24 23.21 14.98
CA PHE A 74 -18.48 24.08 13.84
C PHE A 74 -17.39 23.91 12.77
N PHE A 75 -16.13 24.09 13.14
CA PHE A 75 -15.00 23.99 12.20
C PHE A 75 -14.85 22.57 11.63
N HIS A 76 -15.03 21.55 12.48
CA HIS A 76 -15.00 20.15 12.05
C HIS A 76 -16.09 19.83 11.01
N TYR A 77 -17.33 20.21 11.28
CA TYR A 77 -18.49 19.73 10.53
C TYR A 77 -18.86 20.66 9.35
N GLU A 78 -19.05 21.96 9.62
CA GLU A 78 -19.53 22.94 8.64
C GLU A 78 -18.44 23.39 7.67
N VAL A 79 -17.18 23.28 8.09
CA VAL A 79 -16.05 23.75 7.29
C VAL A 79 -15.29 22.58 6.70
N VAL A 80 -14.57 21.81 7.51
CA VAL A 80 -13.73 20.72 7.01
C VAL A 80 -14.58 19.60 6.41
N GLY A 81 -15.58 19.10 7.14
CA GLY A 81 -16.45 18.02 6.65
C GLY A 81 -17.18 18.35 5.34
N THR A 82 -17.67 19.59 5.21
CA THR A 82 -18.34 20.04 3.99
C THR A 82 -17.38 20.10 2.79
N GLU A 83 -16.14 20.56 2.99
CA GLU A 83 -15.15 20.56 1.91
C GLU A 83 -14.70 19.14 1.53
N PHE A 84 -14.57 18.22 2.49
CA PHE A 84 -14.33 16.80 2.20
C PHE A 84 -15.44 16.19 1.35
N GLU A 85 -16.72 16.49 1.65
CA GLU A 85 -17.85 16.02 0.84
C GLU A 85 -17.84 16.60 -0.58
N LYS A 86 -17.46 17.87 -0.75
CA LYS A 86 -17.32 18.49 -2.08
C LYS A 86 -16.18 17.85 -2.86
N LEU A 87 -15.00 17.73 -2.26
CA LEU A 87 -13.82 17.12 -2.88
C LEU A 87 -14.08 15.65 -3.27
N LEU A 88 -14.87 14.93 -2.48
CA LEU A 88 -15.34 13.58 -2.82
C LEU A 88 -16.24 13.59 -4.08
N LYS A 89 -17.17 14.56 -4.20
CA LYS A 89 -18.04 14.70 -5.39
C LYS A 89 -17.30 15.18 -6.62
N GLU A 90 -16.31 16.04 -6.44
CA GLU A 90 -15.43 16.54 -7.51
C GLU A 90 -14.40 15.49 -7.96
N GLY A 91 -14.29 14.37 -7.25
CA GLY A 91 -13.37 13.30 -7.58
C GLY A 91 -11.91 13.60 -7.21
N GLU A 92 -11.65 14.57 -6.33
CA GLU A 92 -10.31 14.90 -5.81
C GLU A 92 -9.93 14.05 -4.58
N LEU A 93 -10.94 13.57 -3.84
CA LEU A 93 -10.78 12.60 -2.75
C LEU A 93 -11.58 11.32 -3.04
N GLN A 94 -11.13 10.20 -2.47
CA GLN A 94 -11.89 8.93 -2.44
C GLN A 94 -12.00 8.42 -0.99
N GLN A 95 -13.01 7.61 -0.71
CA GLN A 95 -13.20 6.96 0.59
C GLN A 95 -13.24 5.43 0.41
N PRO A 96 -12.06 4.77 0.29
CA PRO A 96 -11.97 3.33 0.05
C PRO A 96 -12.59 2.55 1.23
N GLY A 97 -13.53 1.66 0.93
CA GLY A 97 -14.29 0.89 1.93
C GLY A 97 -15.61 1.55 2.39
N GLY A 98 -15.99 2.70 1.81
CA GLY A 98 -17.32 3.30 1.99
C GLY A 98 -17.47 4.16 3.25
N ARG A 99 -18.73 4.45 3.61
CA ARG A 99 -19.08 5.43 4.66
C ARG A 99 -18.33 5.16 5.97
N GLY A 100 -17.63 6.19 6.44
CA GLY A 100 -16.92 6.17 7.73
C GLY A 100 -15.47 5.71 7.67
N LYS A 101 -14.95 5.36 6.48
CA LYS A 101 -13.53 5.08 6.27
C LYS A 101 -12.71 6.37 6.05
N PRO A 102 -11.38 6.33 6.24
CA PRO A 102 -10.53 7.48 5.93
C PRO A 102 -10.54 7.83 4.44
N TYR A 103 -10.24 9.08 4.13
CA TYR A 103 -10.16 9.61 2.77
C TYR A 103 -8.73 9.55 2.24
N VAL A 104 -8.58 9.28 0.94
CA VAL A 104 -7.31 9.31 0.20
C VAL A 104 -7.41 10.29 -0.97
N LEU A 105 -6.27 10.76 -1.47
CA LEU A 105 -6.22 11.61 -2.65
C LEU A 105 -6.50 10.80 -3.92
N SER A 106 -7.43 11.26 -4.75
CA SER A 106 -7.73 10.59 -6.02
C SER A 106 -6.55 10.59 -6.97
N ARG A 107 -5.71 11.62 -6.98
CA ARG A 107 -4.51 11.70 -7.84
C ARG A 107 -3.48 10.59 -7.60
N GLU A 108 -3.60 9.84 -6.50
CA GLU A 108 -2.76 8.65 -6.26
C GLU A 108 -3.33 7.38 -6.90
N ILE A 109 -4.63 7.36 -7.19
CA ILE A 109 -5.35 6.29 -7.88
C ILE A 109 -5.55 6.76 -9.34
N PRO A 110 -4.80 6.22 -10.31
CA PRO A 110 -4.94 6.69 -11.68
C PRO A 110 -6.39 6.55 -12.18
N PRO A 111 -6.85 7.49 -13.02
CA PRO A 111 -8.22 7.51 -13.51
C PRO A 111 -8.56 6.18 -14.21
N PRO A 112 -9.84 5.75 -14.19
CA PRO A 112 -10.24 4.59 -14.96
C PRO A 112 -9.86 4.79 -16.43
N PRO A 113 -9.39 3.73 -17.11
CA PRO A 113 -8.91 3.85 -18.48
C PRO A 113 -10.02 4.40 -19.41
N PRO A 114 -9.66 5.19 -20.44
CA PRO A 114 -10.59 5.56 -21.49
C PRO A 114 -11.15 4.30 -22.15
N PRO A 115 -12.39 4.33 -22.68
CA PRO A 115 -12.99 3.18 -23.37
C PRO A 115 -12.15 2.64 -24.53
N ASP A 116 -11.36 3.52 -25.16
CA ASP A 116 -10.51 3.24 -26.32
C ASP A 116 -9.01 3.26 -25.99
N GLY A 117 -8.64 3.40 -24.70
CA GLY A 117 -7.24 3.38 -24.27
C GLY A 117 -6.71 1.96 -24.19
N ASP A 118 -5.39 1.80 -24.33
CA ASP A 118 -4.74 0.51 -24.11
C ASP A 118 -4.81 0.18 -22.61
N ILE A 119 -5.86 -0.55 -22.21
CA ILE A 119 -6.10 -0.98 -20.82
C ILE A 119 -4.86 -1.69 -20.27
N GLU A 120 -4.10 -2.37 -21.14
CA GLU A 120 -2.86 -3.04 -20.80
C GLU A 120 -1.78 -2.04 -20.34
N GLU A 121 -1.60 -0.93 -21.06
CA GLU A 121 -0.61 0.09 -20.69
C GLU A 121 -0.95 0.73 -19.35
N ILE A 122 -2.22 1.06 -19.13
CA ILE A 122 -2.68 1.65 -17.87
C ILE A 122 -2.56 0.65 -16.72
N TYR A 123 -2.90 -0.62 -16.95
CA TYR A 123 -2.70 -1.69 -15.97
C TYR A 123 -1.23 -1.83 -15.59
N GLN A 124 -0.33 -1.81 -16.57
CA GLN A 124 1.11 -1.90 -16.33
C GLN A 124 1.63 -0.70 -15.53
N GLN A 125 1.18 0.52 -15.83
CA GLN A 125 1.54 1.72 -15.05
C GLN A 125 1.05 1.65 -13.60
N ILE A 126 -0.18 1.20 -13.38
CA ILE A 126 -0.73 0.96 -12.03
C ILE A 126 0.15 -0.04 -11.29
N ARG A 127 0.44 -1.18 -11.94
CA ARG A 127 1.19 -2.27 -11.34
C ARG A 127 2.63 -1.87 -11.00
N GLU A 128 3.26 -1.05 -11.83
CA GLU A 128 4.59 -0.50 -11.54
C GLU A 128 4.59 0.44 -10.35
N LYS A 129 3.62 1.36 -10.28
CA LYS A 129 3.50 2.29 -9.15
C LYS A 129 3.23 1.55 -7.83
N VAL A 130 2.33 0.58 -7.83
CA VAL A 130 2.07 -0.26 -6.64
C VAL A 130 3.33 -1.01 -6.22
N ALA A 131 4.11 -1.52 -7.17
CA ALA A 131 5.36 -2.22 -6.86
C ALA A 131 6.42 -1.28 -6.24
N GLU A 132 6.52 -0.04 -6.71
CA GLU A 132 7.39 0.98 -6.13
C GLU A 132 6.98 1.32 -4.68
N ASP A 133 5.68 1.55 -4.46
CA ASP A 133 5.13 1.86 -3.13
C ASP A 133 5.36 0.69 -2.15
N LEU A 134 5.11 -0.56 -2.59
CA LEU A 134 5.41 -1.76 -1.82
C LEU A 134 6.88 -1.81 -1.42
N LEU A 135 7.80 -1.62 -2.38
CA LEU A 135 9.22 -1.69 -2.11
C LEU A 135 9.69 -0.62 -1.12
N GLN A 136 9.10 0.58 -1.16
CA GLN A 136 9.37 1.63 -0.17
C GLN A 136 8.91 1.21 1.23
N GLN A 137 7.69 0.66 1.35
CA GLN A 137 7.17 0.16 2.62
C GLN A 137 8.05 -0.96 3.20
N ILE A 138 8.48 -1.91 2.38
CA ILE A 138 9.36 -3.01 2.81
C ILE A 138 10.70 -2.45 3.33
N LYS A 139 11.30 -1.49 2.62
CA LYS A 139 12.56 -0.86 3.04
C LYS A 139 12.44 -0.09 4.34
N ALA A 140 11.26 0.45 4.67
CA ALA A 140 11.00 1.18 5.91
C ALA A 140 10.85 0.26 7.15
N ASN A 141 10.51 -1.02 6.95
CA ASN A 141 10.30 -1.99 8.03
C ASN A 141 11.61 -2.64 8.52
N SER A 142 11.55 -3.38 9.64
CA SER A 142 12.73 -4.03 10.24
C SER A 142 13.26 -5.20 9.40
N PRO A 143 14.54 -5.61 9.55
CA PRO A 143 15.07 -6.81 8.89
C PRO A 143 14.26 -8.08 9.19
N ALA A 144 13.90 -8.31 10.45
CA ALA A 144 13.08 -9.46 10.85
C ALA A 144 11.69 -9.46 10.20
N PHE A 145 11.08 -8.27 10.00
CA PHE A 145 9.84 -8.18 9.24
C PHE A 145 10.04 -8.61 7.78
N PHE A 146 11.15 -8.20 7.16
CA PHE A 146 11.46 -8.58 5.78
C PHE A 146 11.69 -10.08 5.61
N GLU A 147 12.39 -10.72 6.55
CA GLU A 147 12.56 -12.17 6.58
C GLU A 147 11.21 -12.89 6.63
N ASN A 148 10.33 -12.49 7.56
CA ASN A 148 8.99 -13.07 7.66
C ASN A 148 8.13 -12.83 6.41
N LEU A 149 8.19 -11.61 5.84
CA LEU A 149 7.49 -11.27 4.60
C LEU A 149 7.90 -12.18 3.44
N VAL A 150 9.20 -12.48 3.33
CA VAL A 150 9.72 -13.38 2.30
C VAL A 150 9.17 -14.79 2.48
N ILE A 151 9.10 -15.29 3.71
CA ILE A 151 8.51 -16.60 4.01
C ILE A 151 7.02 -16.60 3.66
N ASP A 152 6.27 -15.58 4.11
CA ASP A 152 4.84 -15.44 3.79
C ASP A 152 4.60 -15.43 2.27
N LEU A 153 5.44 -14.72 1.51
CA LEU A 153 5.37 -14.72 0.05
C LEU A 153 5.59 -16.11 -0.55
N LEU A 154 6.63 -16.83 -0.12
CA LEU A 154 6.90 -18.16 -0.65
C LEU A 154 5.77 -19.14 -0.32
N VAL A 155 5.15 -19.03 0.85
CA VAL A 155 3.97 -19.81 1.24
C VAL A 155 2.78 -19.51 0.33
N GLU A 156 2.48 -18.25 0.04
CA GLU A 156 1.40 -17.89 -0.90
C GLU A 156 1.71 -18.22 -2.36
N MET A 157 2.99 -18.41 -2.69
CA MET A 157 3.41 -19.01 -3.96
C MET A 157 3.24 -20.53 -4.01
N GLY A 158 2.85 -21.15 -2.90
CA GLY A 158 2.62 -22.59 -2.78
C GLY A 158 3.83 -23.42 -2.35
N TYR A 159 4.93 -22.78 -1.94
CA TYR A 159 6.05 -23.47 -1.29
C TYR A 159 5.69 -23.74 0.17
N GLY A 160 6.17 -24.84 0.74
CA GLY A 160 6.01 -25.13 2.17
C GLY A 160 4.55 -25.30 2.56
N GLY A 161 4.04 -26.54 2.42
CA GLY A 161 2.72 -27.01 2.83
C GLY A 161 1.83 -26.00 3.57
N SER A 162 1.92 -26.00 4.91
CA SER A 162 1.29 -24.99 5.77
C SER A 162 2.32 -24.02 6.35
N ARG A 163 1.87 -22.85 6.84
CA ARG A 163 2.75 -21.85 7.48
C ARG A 163 3.51 -22.41 8.69
N GLU A 164 2.89 -23.35 9.41
CA GLU A 164 3.47 -24.07 10.55
C GLU A 164 4.64 -24.96 10.12
N ASP A 165 4.56 -25.57 8.93
CA ASP A 165 5.65 -26.37 8.35
C ASP A 165 6.81 -25.49 7.88
N ALA A 166 6.54 -24.26 7.43
CA ALA A 166 7.55 -23.29 7.02
C ALA A 166 8.28 -22.66 8.23
N GLU A 167 7.56 -22.35 9.31
CA GLU A 167 8.15 -21.84 10.56
C GLU A 167 9.00 -22.91 11.29
N ALA A 168 8.64 -24.20 11.20
CA ALA A 168 9.37 -25.30 11.86
C ALA A 168 10.82 -25.49 11.38
N VAL A 169 11.15 -25.02 10.16
CA VAL A 169 12.51 -25.13 9.59
C VAL A 169 13.35 -23.86 9.82
N GLY A 170 12.77 -22.82 10.42
CA GLY A 170 13.42 -21.55 10.74
C GLY A 170 14.15 -21.56 12.09
N ARG A 171 15.26 -22.30 12.19
CA ARG A 171 16.28 -22.01 13.21
C ARG A 171 17.55 -21.49 12.53
N SER A 172 17.52 -20.18 12.28
CA SER A 172 18.66 -19.36 11.87
C SER A 172 19.82 -19.48 12.85
N GLY A 173 21.03 -19.69 12.33
CA GLY A 173 22.25 -19.75 13.14
C GLY A 173 23.55 -19.96 12.35
N ASP A 174 23.50 -20.22 11.05
CA ASP A 174 24.65 -20.66 10.26
C ASP A 174 24.84 -19.82 8.98
N GLY A 175 25.85 -18.94 9.00
CA GLY A 175 26.59 -18.58 7.78
C GLY A 175 25.87 -17.88 6.62
N GLY A 176 24.61 -17.44 6.77
CA GLY A 176 23.85 -16.76 5.71
C GLY A 176 22.62 -17.51 5.19
N ILE A 177 21.94 -18.29 6.03
CA ILE A 177 20.63 -18.85 5.72
C ILE A 177 19.62 -18.23 6.69
N ASP A 178 18.60 -17.58 6.14
CA ASP A 178 17.57 -16.91 6.92
C ASP A 178 16.30 -17.77 7.04
N GLY A 179 16.09 -18.69 6.09
CA GLY A 179 14.96 -19.60 6.12
C GLY A 179 15.19 -20.86 5.29
N ILE A 180 14.41 -21.89 5.58
CA ILE A 180 14.40 -23.15 4.86
C ILE A 180 12.94 -23.48 4.58
N ILE A 181 12.58 -23.81 3.34
CA ILE A 181 11.20 -24.08 2.95
C ILE A 181 11.12 -25.30 2.04
N ASN A 182 10.11 -26.14 2.22
CA ASN A 182 9.89 -27.27 1.33
C ASN A 182 9.40 -26.79 -0.04
N GLN A 183 9.90 -27.38 -1.11
CA GLN A 183 9.42 -27.09 -2.47
C GLN A 183 8.03 -27.69 -2.71
N ASP A 184 7.72 -28.79 -2.02
CA ASP A 184 6.48 -29.54 -2.16
C ASP A 184 5.88 -29.85 -0.78
N ARG A 185 4.60 -30.23 -0.77
CA ARG A 185 3.86 -30.52 0.48
C ARG A 185 4.35 -31.78 1.20
N LEU A 186 5.04 -32.69 0.52
CA LEU A 186 5.57 -33.92 1.10
C LEU A 186 6.97 -33.70 1.71
N GLY A 187 7.61 -32.56 1.45
CA GLY A 187 8.94 -32.23 1.98
C GLY A 187 10.07 -33.06 1.37
N LEU A 188 9.91 -33.51 0.12
CA LEU A 188 10.93 -34.30 -0.57
C LEU A 188 12.09 -33.43 -1.04
N ASP A 189 11.78 -32.21 -1.47
CA ASP A 189 12.74 -31.20 -1.88
C ASP A 189 12.71 -30.00 -0.94
N VAL A 190 13.90 -29.52 -0.54
CA VAL A 190 14.07 -28.37 0.35
C VAL A 190 14.77 -27.23 -0.40
N VAL A 191 14.31 -26.00 -0.18
CA VAL A 191 14.86 -24.78 -0.75
C VAL A 191 15.33 -23.88 0.39
N TYR A 192 16.57 -23.44 0.28
CA TYR A 192 17.19 -22.55 1.27
C TYR A 192 17.01 -21.09 0.84
N VAL A 193 16.74 -20.22 1.79
CA VAL A 193 16.38 -18.83 1.53
C VAL A 193 17.32 -17.90 2.28
N GLN A 194 17.85 -16.92 1.56
CA GLN A 194 18.52 -15.75 2.14
C GLN A 194 17.74 -14.51 1.71
N ALA A 195 17.32 -13.70 2.67
CA ALA A 195 16.59 -12.46 2.52
C ALA A 195 17.42 -11.28 3.06
N LYS A 196 18.07 -10.52 2.17
CA LYS A 196 18.86 -9.35 2.56
C LYS A 196 18.14 -8.02 2.29
N ARG A 197 17.81 -7.28 3.35
CA ARG A 197 17.32 -5.89 3.23
C ARG A 197 18.48 -4.93 2.95
N TRP A 198 18.72 -4.60 1.69
CA TRP A 198 19.85 -3.80 1.24
C TRP A 198 19.45 -2.50 0.55
N LYS A 199 20.28 -1.47 0.74
CA LYS A 199 20.16 -0.18 0.02
C LYS A 199 20.95 -0.20 -1.29
N ASN A 200 22.16 -0.77 -1.27
CA ASN A 200 23.05 -0.82 -2.42
C ASN A 200 22.86 -2.12 -3.20
N ASN A 201 23.35 -2.16 -4.43
CA ASN A 201 23.27 -3.36 -5.26
C ASN A 201 24.08 -4.50 -4.63
N VAL A 202 23.55 -5.72 -4.74
CA VAL A 202 24.17 -6.94 -4.23
C VAL A 202 25.25 -7.41 -5.21
N GLY A 203 26.45 -7.65 -4.69
CA GLY A 203 27.63 -8.08 -5.46
C GLY A 203 27.80 -9.59 -5.51
N ALA A 204 28.64 -10.07 -6.43
CA ALA A 204 29.01 -11.48 -6.54
C ALA A 204 29.53 -12.12 -5.22
N PRO A 205 30.28 -11.42 -4.33
CA PRO A 205 30.73 -12.00 -3.07
C PRO A 205 29.58 -12.49 -2.17
N GLU A 206 28.43 -11.82 -2.19
CA GLU A 206 27.25 -12.21 -1.41
C GLU A 206 26.65 -13.50 -1.94
N ILE A 207 26.59 -13.65 -3.28
CA ILE A 207 26.10 -14.88 -3.92
C ILE A 207 27.06 -16.04 -3.68
N ALA A 208 28.38 -15.78 -3.74
CA ALA A 208 29.41 -16.76 -3.43
C ALA A 208 29.34 -17.24 -1.97
N SER A 209 29.12 -16.31 -1.03
CA SER A 209 28.93 -16.63 0.39
C SER A 209 27.71 -17.52 0.59
N PHE A 210 26.59 -17.20 -0.08
CA PHE A 210 25.38 -18.01 -0.01
C PHE A 210 25.59 -19.40 -0.62
N ALA A 211 26.26 -19.51 -1.77
CA ALA A 211 26.63 -20.81 -2.35
C ALA A 211 27.50 -21.65 -1.39
N GLY A 212 28.42 -21.01 -0.66
CA GLY A 212 29.20 -21.67 0.39
C GLY A 212 28.35 -22.19 1.54
N ALA A 213 27.34 -21.43 1.97
CA ALA A 213 26.39 -21.87 2.99
C ALA A 213 25.54 -23.07 2.50
N LEU A 214 25.08 -23.05 1.25
CA LEU A 214 24.37 -24.19 0.63
C LEU A 214 25.24 -25.45 0.61
N ALA A 215 26.53 -25.31 0.26
CA ALA A 215 27.49 -26.41 0.28
C ALA A 215 27.64 -27.01 1.68
N GLY A 216 27.73 -26.17 2.71
CA GLY A 216 27.80 -26.61 4.11
C GLY A 216 26.56 -27.40 4.56
N GLN A 217 25.39 -27.09 3.99
CA GLN A 217 24.13 -27.76 4.27
C GLN A 217 23.83 -28.95 3.35
N SER A 218 24.76 -29.32 2.44
CA SER A 218 24.52 -30.32 1.40
C SER A 218 23.27 -30.05 0.55
N ALA A 219 22.91 -28.76 0.41
CA ALA A 219 21.75 -28.30 -0.32
C ALA A 219 22.10 -28.06 -1.79
N ASN A 220 21.15 -28.27 -2.70
CA ASN A 220 21.36 -28.07 -4.14
C ASN A 220 20.58 -26.87 -4.72
N LYS A 221 19.64 -26.30 -3.96
CA LYS A 221 18.73 -25.23 -4.40
C LYS A 221 18.68 -24.12 -3.36
N GLY A 222 18.68 -22.88 -3.84
CA GLY A 222 18.50 -21.71 -2.99
C GLY A 222 17.83 -20.55 -3.69
N ILE A 223 17.22 -19.67 -2.90
CA ILE A 223 16.66 -18.41 -3.37
C ILE A 223 17.34 -17.29 -2.59
N PHE A 224 17.93 -16.35 -3.33
CA PHE A 224 18.50 -15.13 -2.76
C PHE A 224 17.58 -13.96 -3.11
N ILE A 225 17.03 -13.33 -2.07
CA ILE A 225 16.05 -12.25 -2.18
C ILE A 225 16.65 -10.97 -1.59
N THR A 226 16.51 -9.86 -2.31
CA THR A 226 16.95 -8.55 -1.84
C THR A 226 15.95 -7.45 -2.15
N THR A 227 15.94 -6.38 -1.35
CA THR A 227 15.18 -5.15 -1.62
C THR A 227 15.88 -4.22 -2.63
N SER A 228 17.11 -4.52 -3.03
CA SER A 228 17.89 -3.78 -4.03
C SER A 228 18.01 -4.54 -5.36
N ASP A 229 18.87 -4.11 -6.27
CA ASP A 229 19.19 -4.84 -7.50
C ASP A 229 20.48 -5.65 -7.31
N PHE A 230 20.72 -6.61 -8.20
CA PHE A 230 21.99 -7.31 -8.30
C PHE A 230 22.90 -6.63 -9.32
N THR A 231 24.18 -6.55 -9.01
CA THR A 231 25.19 -6.18 -10.02
C THR A 231 25.24 -7.21 -11.15
N LYS A 232 25.71 -6.80 -12.33
CA LYS A 232 25.90 -7.73 -13.46
C LYS A 232 26.77 -8.94 -13.06
N ALA A 233 27.86 -8.70 -12.34
CA ALA A 233 28.74 -9.77 -11.85
C ALA A 233 28.02 -10.76 -10.91
N ALA A 234 27.04 -10.29 -10.12
CA ALA A 234 26.23 -11.17 -9.28
C ALA A 234 25.22 -12.00 -10.10
N LYS A 235 24.61 -11.40 -11.13
CA LYS A 235 23.69 -12.10 -12.04
C LYS A 235 24.41 -13.15 -12.90
N ASP A 236 25.66 -12.86 -13.29
CA ASP A 236 26.51 -13.73 -14.12
C ASP A 236 27.35 -14.71 -13.26
N TYR A 237 27.17 -14.74 -11.94
CA TYR A 237 27.95 -15.60 -11.05
C TYR A 237 27.59 -17.08 -11.27
N ASP A 238 28.59 -17.90 -11.61
CA ASP A 238 28.44 -19.35 -11.70
C ASP A 238 28.56 -19.98 -10.31
N ALA A 239 27.44 -20.48 -9.78
CA ALA A 239 27.36 -21.11 -8.48
C ALA A 239 27.79 -22.59 -8.48
N ALA A 240 28.63 -23.02 -9.43
CA ALA A 240 29.36 -24.30 -9.39
C ALA A 240 28.49 -25.53 -9.03
N GLY A 241 27.34 -25.68 -9.69
CA GLY A 241 26.43 -26.82 -9.49
C GLY A 241 25.24 -26.56 -8.57
N PHE A 242 25.18 -25.43 -7.87
CA PHE A 242 23.98 -25.00 -7.13
C PHE A 242 22.97 -24.28 -8.04
N LYS A 243 21.68 -24.54 -7.85
CA LYS A 243 20.61 -23.80 -8.50
C LYS A 243 20.15 -22.65 -7.61
N ILE A 244 20.74 -21.47 -7.81
CA ILE A 244 20.39 -20.24 -7.07
C ILE A 244 19.47 -19.36 -7.92
N ILE A 245 18.29 -19.03 -7.40
CA ILE A 245 17.39 -18.04 -8.03
C ILE A 245 17.58 -16.69 -7.34
N LEU A 246 17.85 -15.67 -8.15
CA LEU A 246 17.97 -14.29 -7.69
C LEU A 246 16.63 -13.56 -7.86
N ILE A 247 16.15 -12.92 -6.79
CA ILE A 247 14.93 -12.09 -6.77
C ILE A 247 15.32 -10.71 -6.27
N ASP A 248 15.35 -9.75 -7.18
CA ASP A 248 15.62 -8.34 -6.86
C ASP A 248 14.36 -7.64 -6.34
N GLY A 249 14.52 -6.41 -5.86
CA GLY A 249 13.43 -5.65 -5.25
C GLY A 249 12.25 -5.40 -6.20
N LYS A 250 12.50 -5.25 -7.51
CA LYS A 250 11.44 -5.07 -8.50
C LYS A 250 10.65 -6.37 -8.66
N ARG A 251 11.35 -7.49 -8.89
CA ARG A 251 10.72 -8.80 -9.04
C ARG A 251 9.99 -9.23 -7.77
N LEU A 252 10.55 -8.97 -6.60
CA LEU A 252 9.91 -9.22 -5.30
C LEU A 252 8.55 -8.54 -5.22
N ALA A 253 8.50 -7.23 -5.48
CA ALA A 253 7.26 -6.47 -5.40
C ALA A 253 6.22 -6.93 -6.42
N GLN A 254 6.64 -7.34 -7.61
CA GLN A 254 5.74 -7.93 -8.61
C GLN A 254 5.16 -9.28 -8.16
N LEU A 255 5.99 -10.16 -7.59
CA LEU A 255 5.51 -11.43 -7.02
C LEU A 255 4.53 -11.20 -5.87
N MET A 256 4.77 -10.20 -5.03
CA MET A 256 3.83 -9.82 -3.97
C MET A 256 2.46 -9.41 -4.53
N ILE A 257 2.43 -8.66 -5.63
CA ILE A 257 1.18 -8.28 -6.30
C ILE A 257 0.48 -9.53 -6.86
N ASP A 258 1.22 -10.40 -7.55
CA ASP A 258 0.67 -11.60 -8.21
C ASP A 258 0.07 -12.59 -7.20
N HIS A 259 0.66 -12.66 -6.01
CA HIS A 259 0.25 -13.56 -4.93
C HIS A 259 -0.55 -12.87 -3.82
N ASN A 260 -1.00 -11.63 -4.03
CA ASN A 260 -1.82 -10.86 -3.08
C ASN A 260 -1.20 -10.66 -1.69
N VAL A 261 0.12 -10.53 -1.61
CA VAL A 261 0.87 -10.34 -0.36
C VAL A 261 1.13 -8.86 -0.13
N GLY A 262 0.65 -8.32 0.99
CA GLY A 262 0.82 -6.89 1.33
C GLY A 262 0.03 -5.93 0.44
N VAL A 263 -0.89 -6.44 -0.39
CA VAL A 263 -1.78 -5.65 -1.25
C VAL A 263 -3.24 -6.05 -1.03
N SER A 264 -4.16 -5.19 -1.45
CA SER A 264 -5.59 -5.46 -1.40
C SER A 264 -6.28 -4.96 -2.67
N THR A 265 -7.16 -5.77 -3.26
CA THR A 265 -7.97 -5.36 -4.41
C THR A 265 -8.91 -4.22 -4.02
N VAL A 266 -8.72 -3.04 -4.60
CA VAL A 266 -9.57 -1.86 -4.35
C VAL A 266 -10.84 -1.92 -5.20
N LYS A 267 -10.72 -2.36 -6.47
CA LYS A 267 -11.83 -2.39 -7.43
C LYS A 267 -11.58 -3.42 -8.52
N THR A 268 -12.66 -4.05 -9.01
CA THR A 268 -12.65 -4.97 -10.15
C THR A 268 -13.49 -4.36 -11.28
N TYR A 269 -12.99 -4.42 -12.50
CA TYR A 269 -13.70 -3.99 -13.71
C TYR A 269 -13.92 -5.21 -14.61
N GLU A 270 -15.16 -5.44 -15.04
CA GLU A 270 -15.46 -6.48 -16.02
C GLU A 270 -15.49 -5.87 -17.42
N VAL A 271 -14.69 -6.42 -18.33
CA VAL A 271 -14.73 -6.07 -19.75
C VAL A 271 -15.69 -7.05 -20.43
N LYS A 272 -16.81 -6.53 -20.98
CA LYS A 272 -17.79 -7.34 -21.72
C LYS A 272 -17.60 -7.12 -23.22
N ARG A 273 -17.72 -8.21 -23.98
CA ARG A 273 -17.80 -8.18 -25.44
C ARG A 273 -19.16 -8.72 -25.85
N VAL A 274 -19.70 -8.21 -26.95
CA VAL A 274 -20.90 -8.80 -27.57
C VAL A 274 -20.57 -10.24 -27.95
N ASP A 275 -21.35 -11.17 -27.41
CA ASP A 275 -21.36 -12.56 -27.85
C ASP A 275 -22.13 -12.61 -29.17
N SER A 276 -21.42 -12.65 -30.29
CA SER A 276 -22.04 -12.63 -31.62
C SER A 276 -22.84 -13.90 -31.89
N ASP A 277 -22.48 -15.04 -31.29
CA ASP A 277 -23.14 -16.32 -31.50
C ASP A 277 -24.56 -16.33 -30.91
N TYR A 278 -24.79 -15.56 -29.84
CA TYR A 278 -26.11 -15.35 -29.26
C TYR A 278 -27.11 -14.72 -30.25
N PHE A 279 -26.64 -13.95 -31.22
CA PHE A 279 -27.50 -13.24 -32.19
C PHE A 279 -27.60 -13.96 -33.55
N ILE A 280 -27.03 -15.16 -33.68
CA ILE A 280 -27.23 -15.98 -34.87
C ILE A 280 -28.59 -16.68 -34.73
N GLU A 281 -29.55 -16.31 -35.57
CA GLU A 281 -30.84 -17.01 -35.65
C GLU A 281 -30.64 -18.37 -36.32
N ASP A 282 -31.16 -19.44 -35.71
CA ASP A 282 -31.24 -20.76 -36.35
C ASP A 282 -32.18 -20.65 -37.55
N VAL A 283 -31.60 -20.65 -38.75
CA VAL A 283 -32.34 -20.83 -40.01
C VAL A 283 -32.78 -22.29 -40.09
N GLY A 284 -33.94 -22.57 -39.50
CA GLY A 284 -34.64 -23.85 -39.59
C GLY A 284 -35.19 -24.16 -40.98
#